data_AF-A0AAV0AVQ7-F1
#
_entry.id   AF-A0AAV0AVQ7-F1
#
_cell.length_a   1.000
_cell.length_b   1.000
_cell.length_c   1.000
_cell.angle_alpha   90.00
_cell.angle_beta   90.00
_cell.angle_gamma   90.00
#
_symmetry.space_group_name_H-M   'P 1'
#
loop_
_entity.id
_entity.type
_entity.pdbx_description
1 polymer ?
#
loop_
_entity_poly.entity_id
_entity_poly.type
_entity_poly.pdbx_seq_one_letter_code
_entity_poly.pdbx_strand_id
1 'polypeptide(L)'
;MPKALTERQKLTYTIKEMELQSLLELDSDSELETDILYLNHLLTKQYLVRLPLLTQTNFFVWSIKISGVLRAKRLYQLILGNHSDLPTRDDKGKFVNLSDLLKKKLDLAHSIITTHINDSLLCRLAVDGGKEDPIQLWSNIVRFGSSNKQANVFRVWMKIKLLQLKDNNINSFILSFYKCVSELRMLDVAVDKENLAYDILA
;
A
#
# COMPACT_ATOMS: atom_id res chain seq x y z
N MET A 1 17.96 -7.21 22.40
CA MET A 1 17.38 -8.49 22.87
C MET A 1 15.90 -8.52 22.51
N PRO A 2 15.40 -9.49 21.71
CA PRO A 2 13.97 -9.60 21.45
C PRO A 2 13.22 -10.00 22.74
N LYS A 3 12.16 -9.25 23.08
CA LYS A 3 11.33 -9.52 24.26
C LYS A 3 10.58 -10.84 24.07
N ALA A 4 10.68 -11.74 25.05
CA ALA A 4 9.96 -13.00 25.06
C ALA A 4 8.45 -12.75 25.07
N LEU A 5 7.71 -13.47 24.21
CA LEU A 5 6.26 -13.43 24.16
C LEU A 5 5.66 -13.95 25.46
N THR A 6 4.63 -13.26 25.95
CA THR A 6 3.89 -13.69 27.15
C THR A 6 3.11 -14.97 26.87
N GLU A 7 2.85 -15.79 27.90
CA GLU A 7 2.08 -17.05 27.81
C GLU A 7 0.77 -16.91 27.02
N ARG A 8 0.06 -15.78 27.22
CA ARG A 8 -1.18 -15.46 26.51
C ARG A 8 -0.96 -15.21 25.01
N GLN A 9 0.16 -14.60 24.64
CA GLN A 9 0.53 -14.42 23.23
C GLN A 9 0.96 -15.74 22.59
N LYS A 10 1.62 -16.63 23.34
CA LYS A 10 1.95 -17.99 22.86
C LYS A 10 0.69 -18.80 22.59
N LEU A 11 -0.26 -18.83 23.53
CA LEU A 11 -1.56 -19.50 23.36
C LEU A 11 -2.36 -18.95 22.18
N THR A 12 -2.37 -17.62 22.00
CA THR A 12 -3.06 -16.99 20.85
C THR A 12 -2.38 -17.33 19.53
N TYR A 13 -1.06 -17.52 19.54
CA TYR A 13 -0.30 -17.97 18.38
C TYR A 13 -0.60 -19.43 18.05
N THR A 14 -0.59 -20.32 19.04
CA THR A 14 -0.89 -21.74 18.89
C THR A 14 -2.31 -21.98 18.39
N ILE A 15 -3.31 -21.24 18.91
CA ILE A 15 -4.70 -21.34 18.44
C ILE A 15 -4.82 -20.92 16.96
N LYS A 16 -4.17 -19.82 16.56
CA LYS A 16 -4.15 -19.39 15.16
C LYS A 16 -3.40 -20.36 14.25
N GLU A 17 -2.38 -21.04 14.76
CA GLU A 17 -1.61 -22.05 14.03
C GLU A 17 -2.45 -23.31 13.79
N MET A 18 -3.22 -23.74 14.79
CA MET A 18 -4.16 -24.87 14.67
C MET A 18 -5.34 -24.56 13.74
N GLU A 19 -5.90 -23.34 13.79
CA GLU A 19 -6.94 -22.90 12.85
C GLU A 19 -6.45 -22.85 11.40
N LEU A 20 -5.17 -22.49 11.18
CA LEU A 20 -4.53 -22.49 9.87
C LEU A 20 -4.23 -23.91 9.37
N GLN A 21 -3.84 -24.84 10.25
CA GLN A 21 -3.67 -26.25 9.90
C GLN A 21 -5.00 -26.91 9.52
N SER A 22 -6.08 -26.59 10.25
CA SER A 22 -7.42 -27.04 9.89
C SER A 22 -7.92 -26.48 8.54
N LEU A 23 -7.49 -25.26 8.16
CA LEU A 23 -7.76 -24.69 6.83
C LEU A 23 -6.90 -25.29 5.71
N LEU A 24 -5.77 -25.92 6.03
CA LEU A 24 -4.89 -26.64 5.10
C LEU A 24 -5.36 -28.07 4.81
N GLU A 25 -6.24 -28.63 5.65
CA GLU A 25 -6.78 -29.99 5.50
C GLU A 25 -8.04 -30.06 4.62
N LEU A 26 -8.57 -28.91 4.14
CA LEU A 26 -9.68 -28.86 3.19
C LEU A 26 -9.13 -28.66 1.77
N ASP A 27 -9.39 -29.64 0.91
CA ASP A 27 -8.88 -29.87 -0.46
C ASP A 27 -7.46 -30.44 -0.56
N SER A 28 -7.36 -31.73 -0.24
CA SER A 28 -6.26 -32.60 -0.68
C SER A 28 -6.62 -33.22 -2.03
N ASP A 29 -6.26 -32.55 -3.12
CA ASP A 29 -6.18 -33.16 -4.46
C ASP A 29 -5.20 -32.38 -5.36
N SER A 30 -3.95 -32.21 -4.91
CA SER A 30 -2.75 -31.96 -5.73
C SER A 30 -1.56 -31.61 -4.83
N GLU A 31 -0.56 -32.50 -4.73
CA GLU A 31 0.72 -32.23 -4.06
C GLU A 31 1.39 -30.92 -4.54
N LEU A 32 1.16 -30.54 -5.80
CA LEU A 32 1.68 -29.31 -6.39
C LEU A 32 1.03 -28.05 -5.78
N GLU A 33 -0.23 -28.13 -5.36
CA GLU A 33 -0.99 -27.03 -4.77
C GLU A 33 -0.61 -26.82 -3.30
N THR A 34 -0.30 -27.90 -2.59
CA THR A 34 0.22 -27.88 -1.21
C THR A 34 1.61 -27.24 -1.15
N ASP A 35 2.50 -27.53 -2.10
CA ASP A 35 3.83 -26.93 -2.21
C ASP A 35 3.77 -25.43 -2.55
N ILE A 36 2.85 -25.02 -3.42
CA ILE A 36 2.60 -23.60 -3.72
C ILE A 36 2.01 -22.88 -2.50
N LEU A 37 1.12 -23.53 -1.74
CA LEU A 37 0.57 -22.96 -0.50
C LEU A 37 1.66 -22.83 0.58
N TYR A 38 2.53 -23.83 0.71
CA TYR A 38 3.64 -23.85 1.66
C TYR A 38 4.70 -22.79 1.31
N LEU A 39 5.07 -22.66 0.04
CA LEU A 39 5.96 -21.60 -0.44
C LEU A 39 5.33 -20.21 -0.27
N ASN A 40 4.03 -20.06 -0.56
CA ASN A 40 3.31 -18.81 -0.25
C ASN A 40 3.24 -18.53 1.24
N HIS A 41 3.11 -19.55 2.10
CA HIS A 41 3.11 -19.42 3.55
C HIS A 41 4.49 -19.02 4.09
N LEU A 42 5.57 -19.63 3.60
CA LEU A 42 6.96 -19.29 3.95
C LEU A 42 7.31 -17.87 3.50
N LEU A 43 6.95 -17.53 2.24
CA LEU A 43 7.13 -16.19 1.69
C LEU A 43 6.29 -15.17 2.45
N THR A 44 5.03 -15.47 2.80
CA THR A 44 4.21 -14.53 3.57
C THR A 44 4.65 -14.39 5.02
N LYS A 45 5.09 -15.45 5.72
CA LYS A 45 5.66 -15.34 7.09
C LYS A 45 6.91 -14.46 7.13
N GLN A 46 7.79 -14.55 6.13
CA GLN A 46 9.04 -13.76 6.11
C GLN A 46 8.85 -12.34 5.54
N TYR A 47 7.91 -12.14 4.60
CA TYR A 47 7.66 -10.82 4.00
C TYR A 47 6.64 -9.96 4.76
N LEU A 48 5.60 -10.51 5.41
CA LEU A 48 4.62 -9.72 6.18
C LEU A 48 5.29 -8.94 7.33
N VAL A 49 6.34 -9.50 7.94
CA VAL A 49 7.14 -8.85 9.00
C VAL A 49 7.95 -7.64 8.48
N ARG A 50 8.11 -7.48 7.15
CA ARG A 50 8.88 -6.40 6.50
C ARG A 50 8.04 -5.44 5.66
N LEU A 51 6.72 -5.52 5.71
CA LEU A 51 5.87 -4.59 4.98
C LEU A 51 5.87 -3.23 5.68
N PRO A 52 6.07 -2.13 4.93
CA PRO A 52 6.04 -0.80 5.52
C PRO A 52 4.60 -0.47 5.96
N LEU A 53 4.46 0.30 7.04
CA LEU A 53 3.22 1.00 7.31
C LEU A 53 3.07 2.15 6.31
N LEU A 54 1.86 2.40 5.82
CA LEU A 54 1.57 3.57 4.99
C LEU A 54 1.78 4.83 5.81
N THR A 55 2.60 5.74 5.28
CA THR A 55 2.80 7.10 5.79
C THR A 55 2.52 8.10 4.67
N GLN A 56 2.64 9.39 4.99
CA GLN A 56 2.42 10.46 4.01
C GLN A 56 3.45 10.48 2.87
N THR A 57 4.62 9.85 3.06
CA THR A 57 5.77 10.01 2.16
C THR A 57 6.17 8.73 1.44
N ASN A 58 5.62 7.57 1.81
CA ASN A 58 6.07 6.27 1.29
C ASN A 58 5.05 5.54 0.41
N PHE A 59 3.97 6.21 -0.02
CA PHE A 59 2.87 5.61 -0.78
C PHE A 59 3.34 4.72 -1.93
N PHE A 60 4.32 5.16 -2.73
CA PHE A 60 4.82 4.38 -3.87
C PHE A 60 5.43 3.03 -3.46
N VAL A 61 6.35 3.04 -2.48
CA VAL A 61 6.98 1.82 -1.99
C VAL A 61 5.96 0.92 -1.28
N TRP A 62 5.04 1.54 -0.54
CA TRP A 62 3.96 0.83 0.14
C TRP A 62 3.03 0.13 -0.85
N SER A 63 2.56 0.85 -1.88
CA SER A 63 1.57 0.34 -2.83
C SER A 63 2.12 -0.82 -3.65
N ILE A 64 3.39 -0.77 -4.06
CA ILE A 64 4.06 -1.89 -4.75
C ILE A 64 4.06 -3.15 -3.86
N LYS A 65 4.49 -3.00 -2.61
CA LYS A 65 4.64 -4.14 -1.68
C LYS A 65 3.30 -4.75 -1.30
N ILE A 66 2.32 -3.93 -0.94
CA ILE A 66 0.98 -4.39 -0.56
C ILE A 66 0.24 -5.00 -1.76
N SER A 67 0.33 -4.37 -2.95
CA SER A 67 -0.23 -4.96 -4.17
C SER A 67 0.40 -6.32 -4.48
N GLY A 68 1.71 -6.49 -4.26
CA GLY A 68 2.40 -7.77 -4.42
C GLY A 68 1.80 -8.87 -3.52
N VAL A 69 1.60 -8.58 -2.24
CA VAL A 69 1.00 -9.52 -1.28
C VAL A 69 -0.43 -9.89 -1.67
N LEU A 70 -1.23 -8.89 -2.05
CA LEU A 70 -2.61 -9.10 -2.47
C LEU A 70 -2.69 -9.92 -3.77
N ARG A 71 -1.74 -9.74 -4.70
CA ARG A 71 -1.67 -10.56 -5.93
C ARG A 71 -1.28 -12.00 -5.61
N ALA A 72 -0.28 -12.21 -4.75
CA ALA A 72 0.11 -13.56 -4.31
C ALA A 72 -1.06 -14.32 -3.67
N LYS A 73 -1.94 -13.61 -2.96
CA LYS A 73 -3.16 -14.17 -2.35
C LYS A 73 -4.38 -14.17 -3.28
N ARG A 74 -4.24 -13.77 -4.54
CA ARG A 74 -5.35 -13.62 -5.52
C ARG A 74 -6.49 -12.70 -5.04
N LEU A 75 -6.17 -11.70 -4.22
CA LEU A 75 -7.12 -10.71 -3.68
C LEU A 75 -7.09 -9.37 -4.43
N TYR A 76 -6.02 -9.10 -5.16
CA TYR A 76 -5.79 -7.78 -5.77
C TYR A 76 -6.90 -7.38 -6.76
N GLN A 77 -7.36 -8.29 -7.60
CA GLN A 77 -8.42 -7.98 -8.57
C GLN A 77 -9.76 -7.66 -7.88
N LEU A 78 -10.03 -8.26 -6.72
CA LEU A 78 -11.24 -8.01 -5.95
C LEU A 78 -11.26 -6.58 -5.41
N ILE A 79 -10.15 -6.12 -4.84
CA ILE A 79 -10.08 -4.77 -4.25
C ILE A 79 -10.03 -3.64 -5.28
N LEU A 80 -9.68 -3.96 -6.54
CA LEU A 80 -9.81 -3.00 -7.63
C LEU A 80 -11.29 -2.72 -7.95
N GLY A 81 -12.22 -3.60 -7.54
CA GLY A 81 -13.63 -3.47 -7.86
C GLY A 81 -13.97 -3.83 -9.31
N ASN A 82 -13.00 -4.31 -10.08
CA ASN A 82 -13.12 -4.55 -11.53
C ASN A 82 -13.46 -6.00 -11.88
N HIS A 83 -13.77 -6.82 -10.87
CA HIS A 83 -14.07 -8.23 -11.07
C HIS A 83 -15.51 -8.38 -11.53
N SER A 84 -15.73 -8.98 -12.70
CA SER A 84 -17.06 -9.23 -13.29
C SER A 84 -18.01 -9.99 -12.36
N ASP A 85 -17.44 -10.77 -11.43
CA ASP A 85 -18.18 -11.62 -10.52
C ASP A 85 -18.52 -10.92 -9.19
N LEU A 86 -18.15 -9.65 -9.01
CA LEU A 86 -18.62 -8.87 -7.87
C LEU A 86 -20.11 -8.56 -8.05
N PRO A 87 -20.95 -8.91 -7.07
CA PRO A 87 -22.38 -8.61 -7.17
C PRO A 87 -22.67 -7.12 -7.23
N THR A 88 -23.87 -6.77 -7.67
CA THR A 88 -24.36 -5.39 -7.64
C THR A 88 -24.43 -4.88 -6.20
N ARG A 89 -24.20 -3.59 -6.03
CA ARG A 89 -24.38 -2.91 -4.74
C ARG A 89 -25.78 -2.31 -4.62
N ASP A 90 -26.31 -2.26 -3.40
CA ASP A 90 -27.55 -1.57 -3.06
C ASP A 90 -27.34 -0.05 -2.95
N ASP A 91 -28.42 0.70 -2.71
CA ASP A 91 -28.40 2.15 -2.54
C ASP A 91 -27.56 2.62 -1.33
N LYS A 92 -27.20 1.69 -0.43
CA LYS A 92 -26.33 1.94 0.73
C LYS A 92 -24.88 1.55 0.46
N GLY A 93 -24.57 1.17 -0.78
CA GLY A 93 -23.24 0.77 -1.21
C GLY A 93 -22.81 -0.61 -0.73
N LYS A 94 -23.71 -1.47 -0.25
CA LYS A 94 -23.40 -2.84 0.18
C LYS A 94 -23.67 -3.85 -0.93
N PHE A 95 -22.86 -4.89 -1.01
CA PHE A 95 -23.09 -5.97 -1.97
C PHE A 95 -24.38 -6.74 -1.68
N VAL A 96 -25.20 -6.91 -2.71
CA VAL A 96 -26.40 -7.76 -2.70
C VAL A 96 -26.01 -9.17 -3.10
N ASN A 97 -26.41 -10.20 -2.34
CA ASN A 97 -26.10 -11.61 -2.64
C ASN A 97 -24.60 -11.95 -2.72
N LEU A 98 -23.78 -11.37 -1.83
CA LEU A 98 -22.37 -11.71 -1.72
C LEU A 98 -22.20 -13.11 -1.14
N SER A 99 -21.51 -14.00 -1.87
CA SER A 99 -21.22 -15.35 -1.37
C SER A 99 -20.28 -15.30 -0.16
N ASP A 100 -20.42 -16.25 0.76
CA ASP A 100 -19.60 -16.31 1.98
C ASP A 100 -18.10 -16.41 1.67
N LEU A 101 -17.73 -17.12 0.61
CA LEU A 101 -16.35 -17.22 0.15
C LEU A 101 -15.80 -15.85 -0.28
N LEU A 102 -16.57 -15.10 -1.06
CA LEU A 102 -16.17 -13.79 -1.56
C LEU A 102 -16.10 -12.77 -0.42
N LYS A 103 -17.04 -12.84 0.52
CA LYS A 103 -17.01 -12.06 1.76
C LYS A 103 -15.74 -12.31 2.56
N LYS A 104 -15.38 -13.58 2.83
CA LYS A 104 -14.13 -13.94 3.52
C LYS A 104 -12.88 -13.40 2.80
N LYS A 105 -12.85 -13.43 1.45
CA LYS A 105 -11.75 -12.88 0.67
C LYS A 105 -11.64 -11.35 0.80
N LEU A 106 -12.77 -10.65 0.76
CA LEU A 106 -12.81 -9.20 0.98
C LEU A 106 -12.38 -8.84 2.40
N ASP A 107 -12.88 -9.54 3.42
CA ASP A 107 -12.49 -9.34 4.82
C ASP A 107 -10.97 -9.58 5.02
N LEU A 108 -10.41 -10.61 4.40
CA LEU A 108 -8.98 -10.88 4.42
C LEU A 108 -8.17 -9.75 3.77
N ALA A 109 -8.60 -9.27 2.60
CA ALA A 109 -7.94 -8.16 1.91
C ALA A 109 -8.00 -6.89 2.76
N HIS A 110 -9.15 -6.63 3.37
CA HIS A 110 -9.37 -5.51 4.26
C HIS A 110 -8.43 -5.54 5.47
N SER A 111 -8.29 -6.70 6.11
CA SER A 111 -7.36 -6.91 7.23
C SER A 111 -5.90 -6.67 6.83
N ILE A 112 -5.47 -7.18 5.68
CA ILE A 112 -4.10 -6.96 5.17
C ILE A 112 -3.82 -5.48 4.93
N ILE A 113 -4.77 -4.76 4.34
CA ILE A 113 -4.61 -3.34 4.04
C ILE A 113 -4.57 -2.52 5.34
N THR A 114 -5.57 -2.69 6.22
CA THR A 114 -5.73 -1.88 7.44
C THR A 114 -4.58 -2.08 8.44
N THR A 115 -4.09 -3.30 8.61
CA THR A 115 -2.94 -3.59 9.49
C THR A 115 -1.64 -2.93 9.01
N HIS A 116 -1.60 -2.43 7.78
CA HIS A 116 -0.44 -1.77 7.19
C HIS A 116 -0.68 -0.31 6.87
N ILE A 117 -1.64 0.33 7.54
CA ILE A 117 -1.85 1.78 7.54
C ILE A 117 -1.44 2.32 8.91
N ASN A 118 -0.71 3.44 8.93
CA ASN A 118 -0.46 4.13 10.19
C ASN A 118 -1.78 4.69 10.74
N ASP A 119 -2.07 4.48 12.03
CA ASP A 119 -3.32 4.89 12.69
C ASP A 119 -3.69 6.36 12.43
N SER A 120 -2.70 7.25 12.37
CA SER A 120 -2.92 8.69 12.08
C SER A 120 -3.53 8.96 10.71
N LEU A 121 -3.37 8.05 9.76
CA LEU A 121 -3.95 8.12 8.42
C LEU A 121 -5.23 7.31 8.29
N LEU A 122 -5.44 6.30 9.13
CA LEU A 122 -6.58 5.39 9.01
C LEU A 122 -7.92 6.13 9.05
N CYS A 123 -8.11 7.05 10.00
CA CYS A 123 -9.35 7.85 10.09
C CYS A 123 -9.62 8.67 8.82
N ARG A 124 -8.57 9.17 8.16
CA ARG A 124 -8.69 9.94 6.91
C ARG A 124 -8.99 9.05 5.71
N LEU A 125 -8.44 7.84 5.69
CA LEU A 125 -8.57 6.90 4.58
C LEU A 125 -9.87 6.08 4.65
N ALA A 126 -10.45 5.94 5.84
CA ALA A 126 -11.68 5.19 6.09
C ALA A 126 -12.99 5.97 5.82
N VAL A 127 -12.90 7.16 5.22
CA VAL A 127 -14.05 7.99 4.84
C VAL A 127 -14.94 7.32 3.79
N ASP A 128 -16.18 7.79 3.66
CA ASP A 128 -17.14 7.34 2.65
C ASP A 128 -17.41 5.82 2.66
N GLY A 129 -17.32 5.19 3.84
CA GLY A 129 -17.53 3.74 4.00
C GLY A 129 -16.26 2.90 3.86
N GLY A 130 -15.10 3.50 3.63
CA GLY A 130 -13.81 2.80 3.57
C GLY A 130 -13.41 2.09 4.86
N LYS A 131 -14.08 2.37 6.00
CA LYS A 131 -13.91 1.58 7.23
C LYS A 131 -14.38 0.14 7.10
N GLU A 132 -15.41 -0.12 6.30
CA GLU A 132 -16.06 -1.43 6.22
C GLU A 132 -15.94 -2.07 4.83
N ASP A 133 -15.54 -1.29 3.83
CA ASP A 133 -15.40 -1.75 2.45
C ASP A 133 -13.95 -1.64 1.96
N PRO A 134 -13.25 -2.77 1.72
CA PRO A 134 -11.87 -2.75 1.24
C PRO A 134 -11.70 -2.14 -0.15
N ILE A 135 -12.73 -2.16 -1.00
CA ILE A 135 -12.66 -1.56 -2.35
C ILE A 135 -12.65 -0.04 -2.21
N GLN A 136 -13.59 0.51 -1.43
CA GLN A 136 -13.61 1.94 -1.13
C GLN A 136 -12.34 2.38 -0.40
N LEU A 137 -11.86 1.60 0.58
CA LEU A 137 -10.61 1.89 1.29
C LEU A 137 -9.42 1.98 0.33
N TRP A 138 -9.29 1.01 -0.59
CA TRP A 138 -8.23 1.00 -1.58
C TRP A 138 -8.30 2.21 -2.50
N SER A 139 -9.50 2.56 -2.97
CA SER A 139 -9.73 3.78 -3.78
C SER A 139 -9.29 5.05 -3.05
N ASN A 140 -9.66 5.19 -1.77
CA ASN A 140 -9.26 6.32 -0.93
C ASN A 140 -7.73 6.39 -0.76
N ILE A 141 -7.05 5.25 -0.57
CA ILE A 141 -5.60 5.15 -0.46
C ILE A 141 -4.91 5.58 -1.75
N VAL A 142 -5.41 5.12 -2.90
CA VAL A 142 -4.88 5.52 -4.21
C VAL A 142 -5.06 7.02 -4.42
N ARG A 143 -6.25 7.56 -4.10
CA ARG A 143 -6.51 9.01 -4.18
C ARG A 143 -5.59 9.81 -3.26
N PHE A 144 -5.37 9.34 -2.03
CA PHE A 144 -4.41 9.94 -1.09
C PHE A 144 -2.99 9.94 -1.66
N GLY A 145 -2.55 8.81 -2.24
CA GLY A 145 -1.27 8.69 -2.91
C GLY A 145 -1.11 9.68 -4.06
N SER A 146 -2.12 9.80 -4.91
CA SER A 146 -2.16 10.74 -6.04
C SER A 146 -2.15 12.21 -5.60
N SER A 147 -2.94 12.55 -4.57
CA SER A 147 -2.96 13.90 -3.98
C SER A 147 -1.60 14.26 -3.37
N ASN A 148 -0.97 13.33 -2.65
CA ASN A 148 0.39 13.53 -2.14
C ASN A 148 1.42 13.61 -3.26
N LYS A 149 1.29 12.86 -4.36
CA LYS A 149 2.18 13.01 -5.53
C LYS A 149 2.09 14.44 -6.06
N GLN A 150 0.89 14.97 -6.32
CA GLN A 150 0.71 16.34 -6.80
C GLN A 150 1.21 17.40 -5.80
N ALA A 151 0.88 17.27 -4.52
CA ALA A 151 1.33 18.21 -3.49
C ALA A 151 2.86 18.15 -3.29
N ASN A 152 3.46 16.96 -3.34
CA ASN A 152 4.91 16.80 -3.27
C ASN A 152 5.60 17.38 -4.51
N VAL A 153 5.04 17.16 -5.70
CA VAL A 153 5.52 17.76 -6.95
C VAL A 153 5.47 19.29 -6.85
N PHE A 154 4.34 19.86 -6.43
CA PHE A 154 4.20 21.30 -6.20
C PHE A 154 5.23 21.81 -5.19
N ARG A 155 5.40 21.13 -4.05
CA ARG A 155 6.37 21.52 -3.02
C ARG A 155 7.81 21.51 -3.56
N VAL A 156 8.17 20.53 -4.39
CA VAL A 156 9.51 20.45 -4.98
C VAL A 156 9.70 21.53 -6.03
N TRP A 157 8.70 21.82 -6.87
CA TRP A 157 8.73 22.97 -7.78
C TRP A 157 8.87 24.30 -7.04
N MET A 158 8.13 24.50 -5.96
CA MET A 158 8.26 25.68 -5.11
C MET A 158 9.65 25.80 -4.49
N LYS A 159 10.25 24.69 -4.03
CA LYS A 159 11.65 24.70 -3.58
C LYS A 159 12.57 25.19 -4.68
N ILE A 160 12.44 24.66 -5.91
CA ILE A 160 13.25 25.08 -7.06
C ILE A 160 13.09 26.57 -7.34
N LYS A 161 11.85 27.07 -7.42
CA LYS A 161 11.54 28.48 -7.68
C LYS A 161 12.05 29.44 -6.59
N LEU A 162 12.23 28.95 -5.37
CA LEU A 162 12.75 29.73 -4.24
C LEU A 162 14.26 29.59 -4.06
N LEU A 163 14.95 28.74 -4.84
CA LEU A 163 16.41 28.69 -4.81
C LEU A 163 16.96 30.01 -5.37
N GLN A 164 17.80 30.68 -4.59
CA GLN A 164 18.48 31.90 -5.01
C GLN A 164 19.94 31.61 -5.30
N LEU A 165 20.36 31.86 -6.53
CA LEU A 165 21.77 31.86 -6.91
C LEU A 165 22.41 33.19 -6.45
N LYS A 166 23.53 33.09 -5.74
CA LYS A 166 24.35 34.20 -5.27
C LYS A 166 25.82 33.85 -5.50
N ASP A 167 26.67 34.86 -5.66
CA ASP A 167 28.09 34.67 -5.98
C ASP A 167 28.83 33.80 -4.95
N ASN A 168 28.38 33.82 -3.69
CA ASN A 168 28.99 33.07 -2.59
C ASN A 168 28.33 31.70 -2.31
N ASN A 169 27.32 31.27 -3.08
CA ASN A 169 26.54 30.06 -2.76
C ASN A 169 26.41 29.04 -3.91
N ILE A 170 27.16 29.21 -5.00
CA ILE A 170 27.04 28.40 -6.24
C ILE A 170 27.00 26.88 -5.94
N ASN A 171 27.93 26.37 -5.12
CA ASN A 171 28.00 24.94 -4.82
C ASN A 171 26.77 24.44 -4.03
N SER A 172 26.28 25.21 -3.05
CA SER A 172 25.11 24.81 -2.26
C SER A 172 23.82 24.92 -3.06
N PHE A 173 23.73 25.91 -3.95
CA PHE A 173 22.65 26.03 -4.94
C PHE A 173 22.61 24.79 -5.84
N ILE A 174 23.73 24.42 -6.47
CA ILE A 174 23.81 23.25 -7.37
C ILE A 174 23.36 21.98 -6.67
N LEU A 175 23.85 21.70 -5.45
CA LEU A 175 23.47 20.51 -4.70
C LEU A 175 21.98 20.49 -4.35
N SER A 176 21.43 21.62 -3.91
CA SER A 176 20.01 21.75 -3.57
C SER A 176 19.11 21.57 -4.80
N PHE A 177 19.55 22.10 -5.93
CA PHE A 177 18.88 21.97 -7.22
C PHE A 177 18.85 20.50 -7.68
N TYR A 178 19.99 19.81 -7.72
CA TYR A 178 20.05 18.39 -8.09
C TYR A 178 19.23 17.51 -7.16
N LYS A 179 19.19 17.83 -5.87
CA LYS A 179 18.31 17.14 -4.91
C LYS A 179 16.85 17.29 -5.29
N CYS A 180 16.40 18.50 -5.63
CA CYS A 180 15.02 18.73 -6.07
C CYS A 180 14.70 18.00 -7.38
N VAL A 181 15.60 18.02 -8.36
CA VAL A 181 15.43 17.27 -9.62
C VAL A 181 15.33 15.76 -9.38
N SER A 182 16.13 15.23 -8.46
CA SER A 182 16.05 13.83 -8.06
C SER A 182 14.72 13.50 -7.37
N GLU A 183 14.26 14.37 -6.46
CA GLU A 183 12.94 14.26 -5.82
C GLU A 183 11.81 14.25 -6.88
N LEU A 184 11.85 15.11 -7.91
CA LEU A 184 10.87 15.09 -9.02
C LEU A 184 10.89 13.79 -9.83
N ARG A 185 12.08 13.26 -10.13
CA ARG A 185 12.21 11.97 -10.84
C ARG A 185 11.68 10.81 -10.01
N MET A 186 11.92 10.80 -8.70
CA MET A 186 11.34 9.79 -7.79
C MET A 186 9.81 9.86 -7.73
N LEU A 187 9.23 11.03 -7.99
CA LEU A 187 7.79 11.22 -8.11
C LEU A 187 7.26 10.90 -9.50
N ASP A 188 8.09 10.40 -10.42
CA ASP A 188 7.72 10.07 -11.80
C ASP A 188 7.10 11.28 -12.52
N VAL A 189 7.80 12.41 -12.41
CA VAL A 189 7.57 13.62 -13.21
C VAL A 189 8.64 13.69 -14.29
N ALA A 190 8.20 13.85 -15.53
CA ALA A 190 9.10 14.17 -16.63
C ALA A 190 9.69 15.56 -16.40
N VAL A 191 10.99 15.61 -16.09
CA VAL A 191 11.73 16.87 -15.92
C VAL A 191 12.31 17.24 -17.27
N ASP A 192 11.66 18.19 -17.94
CA ASP A 192 12.20 18.80 -19.15
C ASP A 192 13.38 19.71 -18.79
N LYS A 193 14.56 19.39 -19.33
CA LYS A 193 15.81 20.09 -19.03
C LYS A 193 15.83 21.51 -19.61
N GLU A 194 15.14 21.74 -20.73
CA GLU A 194 15.15 23.03 -21.43
C GLU A 194 14.33 24.06 -20.65
N ASN A 195 13.10 23.69 -20.27
CA ASN A 195 12.26 24.51 -19.40
C ASN A 195 12.89 24.75 -18.01
N LEU A 196 13.62 23.76 -17.47
CA LEU A 196 14.35 23.92 -16.21
C LEU A 196 15.48 24.95 -16.29
N ALA A 197 16.18 25.03 -17.42
CA ALA A 197 17.27 25.98 -17.61
C ALA A 197 16.75 27.41 -17.67
N TYR A 198 15.62 27.64 -18.34
CA TYR A 198 14.94 28.94 -18.34
C TYR A 198 14.54 29.38 -16.93
N ASP A 199 14.03 28.46 -16.11
CA ASP A 199 13.62 28.74 -14.72
C ASP A 199 14.78 29.08 -13.77
N ILE A 200 16.02 28.71 -14.11
CA ILE A 200 17.23 29.04 -13.33
C ILE A 200 17.81 30.40 -13.74
N LEU A 201 17.63 30.78 -15.02
CA LEU A 201 18.21 31.99 -15.62
C LEU A 201 17.29 33.21 -15.54
N ALA A 202 16.00 33.02 -15.28
CA ALA A 202 15.00 34.06 -15.08
C ALA A 202 14.99 34.59 -13.63
#